data_AF-F7PTW1-F1
#
_entry.id   AF-F7PTW1-F1
#
_cell.length_a   1.000
_cell.length_b   1.000
_cell.length_c   1.000
_cell.angle_alpha   90.00
_cell.angle_beta   90.00
_cell.angle_gamma   90.00
#
_symmetry.space_group_name_H-M   'P 1'
#
loop_
_entity.id
_entity.type
_entity.pdbx_description
1 polymer ?
#
loop_
_entity_poly.entity_id
_entity_poly.type
_entity_poly.pdbx_seq_one_letter_code
_entity_poly.pdbx_strand_id
1 'polypeptide(L)'
;MINKEYKRLKSLFSFVDESKTELVDNLIYQAAFLNVELDKLQEQIRKYGAVQTSNKDAQRQTEAAKYYTKLVNSYGTAIKTLNSILGKQVDDGGDAFDKFFKRANE
;
A
#
# COMPACT_ATOMS: atom_id res chain seq x y z
N MET A 1 3.46 15.09 0.01
CA MET A 1 2.95 13.82 -0.57
C MET A 1 2.31 12.96 0.52
N ILE A 2 3.08 12.48 1.50
CA ILE A 2 2.55 11.62 2.60
C ILE A 2 1.38 12.28 3.35
N ASN A 3 1.51 13.54 3.76
CA ASN A 3 0.40 14.25 4.45
C ASN A 3 -0.87 14.39 3.61
N LYS A 4 -0.76 14.42 2.27
CA LYS A 4 -1.93 14.46 1.38
C LYS A 4 -2.62 13.10 1.38
N GLU A 5 -1.84 12.03 1.27
CA GLU A 5 -2.37 10.66 1.30
C GLU A 5 -2.92 10.28 2.68
N TYR A 6 -2.26 10.70 3.75
CA TYR A 6 -2.76 10.56 5.12
C TYR A 6 -4.12 11.24 5.28
N LYS A 7 -4.28 12.50 4.83
CA LYS A 7 -5.58 13.20 4.88
C LYS A 7 -6.63 12.49 4.04
N ARG A 8 -6.27 11.98 2.86
CA ARG A 8 -7.18 11.21 1.98
C ARG A 8 -7.68 9.97 2.71
N LEU A 9 -6.77 9.14 3.22
CA LEU A 9 -7.12 7.94 3.97
C LEU A 9 -7.92 8.31 5.22
N LYS A 10 -7.47 9.27 6.04
CA LYS A 10 -8.17 9.70 7.27
C LYS A 10 -9.61 10.11 7.03
N SER A 11 -9.92 10.75 5.90
CA SER A 11 -11.31 11.08 5.55
C SER A 11 -12.22 9.84 5.38
N LEU A 12 -11.66 8.68 5.03
CA LEU A 12 -12.37 7.41 4.90
C LEU A 12 -12.63 6.74 6.26
N PHE A 13 -11.94 7.17 7.32
CA PHE A 13 -12.02 6.63 8.67
C PHE A 13 -12.70 7.59 9.66
N SER A 14 -13.40 8.62 9.18
CA SER A 14 -14.03 9.64 10.03
C SER A 14 -15.16 9.13 10.93
N PHE A 15 -15.64 7.90 10.72
CA PHE A 15 -16.73 7.27 11.48
C PHE A 15 -16.24 6.26 12.53
N VAL A 16 -14.94 6.19 12.78
CA VAL A 16 -14.36 5.28 13.77
C VAL A 16 -14.65 5.78 15.18
N ASP A 17 -15.04 4.86 16.06
CA ASP A 17 -15.22 5.06 17.49
C ASP A 17 -14.03 5.79 18.14
N GLU A 18 -14.31 6.80 18.98
CA GLU A 18 -13.31 7.64 19.66
C GLU A 18 -12.31 6.82 20.49
N SER A 19 -12.72 5.64 20.96
CA SER A 19 -11.85 4.74 21.74
C SER A 19 -10.71 4.11 20.93
N LYS A 20 -10.77 4.14 19.59
CA LYS A 20 -9.78 3.51 18.69
C LYS A 20 -9.01 4.52 17.84
N THR A 21 -9.24 5.82 18.04
CA THR A 21 -8.81 6.85 17.10
C THR A 21 -7.30 6.96 16.99
N GLU A 22 -6.55 6.88 18.10
CA GLU A 22 -5.08 7.02 18.06
C GLU A 22 -4.39 5.87 17.33
N LEU A 23 -4.79 4.62 17.60
CA LEU A 23 -4.26 3.43 16.93
C LEU A 23 -4.55 3.48 15.43
N VAL A 24 -5.79 3.85 15.08
CA VAL A 24 -6.22 3.99 13.68
C VAL A 24 -5.47 5.11 12.99
N ASP A 25 -5.25 6.25 13.65
CA ASP A 25 -4.55 7.39 13.07
C ASP A 25 -3.09 7.06 12.73
N ASN A 26 -2.39 6.37 13.64
CA ASN A 26 -1.03 5.89 13.40
C ASN A 26 -0.98 4.89 12.23
N LEU A 27 -1.93 3.97 12.16
CA LEU A 27 -2.00 2.97 11.10
C LEU A 27 -2.33 3.60 9.73
N ILE A 28 -3.17 4.64 9.70
CA ILE A 28 -3.45 5.44 8.51
C ILE A 28 -2.20 6.18 8.04
N TYR A 29 -1.45 6.79 8.97
CA TYR A 29 -0.20 7.46 8.63
C TYR A 29 0.83 6.48 8.05
N GLN A 30 0.95 5.30 8.65
CA GLN A 30 1.82 4.26 8.15
C GLN A 30 1.39 3.77 6.76
N ALA A 31 0.09 3.56 6.53
CA ALA A 31 -0.43 3.20 5.21
C ALA A 31 -0.15 4.28 4.16
N ALA A 32 -0.30 5.57 4.52
CA ALA A 32 0.03 6.68 3.64
C ALA A 32 1.52 6.76 3.29
N PHE A 33 2.39 6.51 4.27
CA PHE A 33 3.84 6.42 4.03
C PHE A 33 4.17 5.30 3.05
N LEU A 34 3.64 4.09 3.30
CA LEU A 34 3.89 2.93 2.45
C LEU A 34 3.40 3.13 1.01
N ASN A 35 2.23 3.77 0.83
CA ASN A 35 1.70 4.08 -0.49
C ASN A 35 2.63 5.02 -1.28
N VAL A 36 3.09 6.11 -0.66
CA VAL A 36 4.02 7.06 -1.33
C VAL A 36 5.36 6.40 -1.67
N GLU A 37 5.87 5.52 -0.82
CA GLU A 37 7.10 4.77 -1.13
C GLU A 37 6.90 3.73 -2.25
N LEU A 38 5.72 3.11 -2.33
CA LEU A 38 5.36 2.23 -3.45
C LEU A 38 5.36 2.97 -4.78
N ASP A 39 4.82 4.19 -4.84
CA ASP A 39 4.82 5.02 -6.05
C ASP A 39 6.25 5.30 -6.53
N LYS A 40 7.13 5.71 -5.61
CA LYS A 40 8.55 5.96 -5.92
C LYS A 40 9.24 4.70 -6.44
N LEU A 41 9.00 3.56 -5.81
CA LEU A 41 9.55 2.28 -6.26
C LEU A 41 9.00 1.88 -7.63
N GLN A 42 7.73 2.16 -7.90
CA GLN A 42 7.13 1.91 -9.20
C GLN A 42 7.75 2.80 -10.28
N GLU A 43 8.01 4.08 -10.00
CA GLU A 43 8.76 4.96 -10.90
C GLU A 43 10.17 4.43 -11.20
N GLN A 44 10.89 3.95 -10.19
CA GLN A 44 12.21 3.32 -10.36
C GLN A 44 12.13 2.07 -11.26
N ILE A 45 11.14 1.22 -11.03
CA ILE A 45 10.92 0.01 -11.83
C ILE A 45 10.53 0.36 -13.27
N ARG A 46 9.69 1.37 -13.49
CA ARG A 46 9.33 1.87 -14.83
C ARG A 46 10.56 2.41 -15.57
N LYS A 47 11.44 3.11 -14.87
CA LYS A 47 12.62 3.74 -15.46
C LYS A 47 13.76 2.75 -15.74
N TYR A 48 14.01 1.81 -14.85
CA TYR A 48 15.21 0.96 -14.90
C TYR A 48 14.93 -0.53 -15.09
N GLY A 49 13.65 -0.93 -15.12
CA GLY A 49 13.22 -2.31 -15.21
C GLY A 49 13.16 -3.04 -13.86
N ALA A 50 12.30 -4.05 -13.82
CA ALA A 50 12.18 -4.96 -12.67
C ALA A 50 13.25 -6.06 -12.66
N VAL A 51 13.88 -6.32 -13.81
CA VAL A 51 14.90 -7.35 -14.02
C VAL A 51 16.11 -6.71 -14.69
N GLN A 52 17.29 -7.05 -14.20
CA GLN A 52 18.56 -6.72 -14.82
C GLN A 52 19.22 -8.00 -15.34
N THR A 53 19.73 -7.93 -16.56
CA THR A 53 20.52 -9.00 -17.19
C THR A 53 22.00 -8.64 -17.10
N SER A 54 22.82 -9.57 -16.63
CA SER A 54 24.28 -9.42 -16.61
C SER A 54 24.89 -9.69 -17.99
N ASN A 55 26.17 -9.39 -18.16
CA ASN A 55 26.92 -9.68 -19.39
C ASN A 55 27.05 -11.19 -19.71
N LYS A 56 26.61 -12.09 -18.80
CA LYS A 56 26.59 -13.55 -19.00
C LYS A 56 25.16 -14.10 -19.09
N ASP A 57 24.20 -13.27 -19.52
CA ASP A 57 22.77 -13.57 -19.64
C ASP A 57 22.06 -14.00 -18.34
N ALA A 58 22.73 -13.96 -17.19
CA ALA A 58 22.08 -14.20 -15.91
C ALA A 58 21.14 -13.04 -15.57
N GLN A 59 19.87 -13.37 -15.28
CA GLN A 59 18.84 -12.42 -14.89
C GLN A 59 18.68 -12.37 -13.37
N ARG A 60 18.54 -11.17 -12.83
CA ARG A 60 18.22 -10.94 -11.41
C ARG A 60 17.18 -9.85 -11.26
N GLN A 61 16.32 -9.99 -10.26
CA GLN A 61 15.39 -8.94 -9.87
C GLN A 61 16.16 -7.73 -9.33
N THR A 62 15.71 -6.52 -9.66
CA THR A 62 16.29 -5.27 -9.15
C THR A 62 15.96 -5.05 -7.68
N GLU A 63 16.79 -4.29 -6.97
CA GLU A 63 16.54 -3.97 -5.56
C GLU A 63 15.23 -3.18 -5.39
N ALA A 64 14.90 -2.29 -6.34
CA ALA A 64 13.62 -1.60 -6.37
C ALA A 64 12.44 -2.60 -6.46
N ALA A 65 12.52 -3.59 -7.34
CA ALA A 65 11.49 -4.60 -7.49
C ALA A 65 11.39 -5.53 -6.27
N LYS A 66 12.51 -5.95 -5.68
CA LYS A 66 12.50 -6.72 -4.43
C LYS A 66 11.85 -5.95 -3.29
N TYR A 67 12.23 -4.68 -3.14
CA TYR A 67 11.70 -3.87 -2.06
C TYR A 67 10.22 -3.55 -2.26
N TYR A 68 9.80 -3.29 -3.50
CA TYR A 68 8.39 -3.12 -3.87
C TYR A 68 7.54 -4.31 -3.42
N THR A 69 7.97 -5.56 -3.70
CA THR A 69 7.26 -6.77 -3.27
C THR A 69 7.12 -6.86 -1.75
N LYS A 70 8.17 -6.51 -0.99
CA LYS A 70 8.10 -6.48 0.48
C LYS A 70 7.13 -5.39 0.98
N LEU A 71 7.18 -4.22 0.37
CA LEU A 71 6.43 -3.06 0.80
C LEU A 71 4.94 -3.17 0.46
N VAL A 72 4.59 -3.74 -0.69
CA VAL A 72 3.19 -3.94 -1.11
C VAL A 72 2.48 -4.95 -0.20
N ASN A 73 3.19 -5.98 0.27
CA ASN A 73 2.66 -6.92 1.25
C ASN A 73 2.41 -6.22 2.60
N SER A 74 3.34 -5.37 3.04
CA SER A 74 3.19 -4.60 4.29
C SER A 74 2.04 -3.60 4.21
N TYR A 75 1.90 -2.93 3.07
CA TYR A 75 0.77 -2.04 2.78
C TYR A 75 -0.56 -2.79 2.80
N GLY A 76 -0.62 -3.94 2.13
CA GLY A 76 -1.81 -4.81 2.14
C GLY A 76 -2.22 -5.22 3.55
N THR A 77 -1.27 -5.61 4.40
CA THR A 77 -1.55 -5.91 5.82
C THR A 77 -2.11 -4.70 6.57
N ALA A 78 -1.48 -3.52 6.42
CA ALA A 78 -1.96 -2.30 7.09
C ALA A 78 -3.40 -1.94 6.68
N ILE A 79 -3.73 -2.04 5.39
CA ILE A 79 -5.08 -1.79 4.87
C ILE A 79 -6.09 -2.84 5.38
N LYS A 80 -5.71 -4.12 5.43
CA LYS A 80 -6.57 -5.18 5.98
C LYS A 80 -6.88 -4.93 7.46
N THR A 81 -5.88 -4.57 8.25
CA THR A 81 -6.08 -4.22 9.67
C THR A 81 -6.99 -3.01 9.82
N LEU A 82 -6.79 -1.96 9.01
CA LEU A 82 -7.67 -0.78 9.00
C LEU A 82 -9.12 -1.14 8.67
N ASN A 83 -9.35 -1.98 7.66
CA ASN A 83 -10.69 -2.44 7.28
C ASN A 83 -11.35 -3.30 8.37
N SER A 84 -10.58 -4.17 9.03
CA SER A 84 -11.06 -4.97 10.15
C SER A 84 -11.54 -4.09 11.32
N ILE A 85 -10.81 -3.02 11.62
CA ILE A 85 -11.19 -2.07 12.68
C ILE A 85 -12.50 -1.35 12.36
N LEU A 86 -12.77 -1.07 11.08
CA LEU A 86 -14.01 -0.44 10.61
C LEU A 86 -15.27 -1.32 10.73
N GLY A 87 -15.15 -2.57 11.20
CA GLY A 87 -16.32 -3.44 11.38
C GLY A 87 -16.97 -3.89 10.06
N LYS A 88 -16.37 -3.55 8.90
CA LYS A 88 -16.65 -4.28 7.67
C LYS A 88 -16.01 -5.65 7.86
N GLN A 89 -16.82 -6.65 8.20
CA GLN A 89 -16.48 -8.03 7.87
C GLN A 89 -16.16 -8.03 6.38
N VAL A 90 -14.87 -7.97 6.06
CA VAL A 90 -14.38 -8.41 4.76
C VAL A 90 -14.56 -9.91 4.86
N ASP A 91 -15.75 -10.36 4.49
CA ASP A 91 -15.98 -11.73 4.08
C ASP A 91 -14.85 -12.08 3.10
N ASP A 92 -14.26 -13.26 3.24
CA ASP A 92 -12.98 -13.70 2.68
C ASP A 92 -12.88 -13.72 1.12
N GLY A 93 -13.68 -12.92 0.42
CA GLY A 93 -13.63 -12.72 -1.03
C GLY A 93 -12.87 -11.43 -1.40
N GLY A 94 -11.76 -11.57 -2.13
CA GLY A 94 -10.85 -10.51 -2.59
C GLY A 94 -11.45 -9.32 -3.38
N ASP A 95 -12.76 -9.24 -3.56
CA ASP A 95 -13.45 -8.29 -4.43
C ASP A 95 -13.38 -6.83 -3.97
N ALA A 96 -13.40 -6.57 -2.66
CA ALA A 96 -13.37 -5.20 -2.15
C ALA A 96 -11.98 -4.56 -2.27
N PHE A 97 -10.93 -5.37 -2.08
CA PHE A 97 -9.54 -4.94 -2.21
C PHE A 97 -9.14 -4.78 -3.68
N ASP A 98 -9.59 -5.68 -4.56
CA ASP A 98 -9.34 -5.59 -6.00
C ASP A 98 -10.05 -4.39 -6.64
N LYS A 99 -11.27 -4.06 -6.18
CA LYS A 99 -11.96 -2.82 -6.58
C LYS A 99 -11.24 -1.55 -6.12
N PHE A 100 -10.59 -1.59 -4.96
CA PHE A 100 -9.79 -0.47 -4.46
C PHE A 100 -8.53 -0.25 -5.32
N PHE A 101 -7.80 -1.31 -5.67
CA PHE A 101 -6.66 -1.24 -6.58
C PHE A 101 -7.04 -0.80 -8.00
N LYS A 102 -8.24 -1.18 -8.49
CA LYS A 102 -8.76 -0.70 -9.78
C LYS A 102 -9.04 0.81 -9.78
N ARG A 103 -9.71 1.34 -8.76
CA ARG A 103 -10.08 2.77 -8.68
C ARG A 103 -8.91 3.71 -8.37
N ALA A 104 -7.86 3.22 -7.71
CA ALA A 104 -6.68 4.04 -7.41
C ALA A 104 -5.69 4.13 -8.58
N ASN A 105 -5.84 3.27 -9.60
CA ASN A 105 -5.03 3.25 -10.82
C ASN A 105 -5.78 3.78 -12.06
N GLU A 106 -6.97 4.34 -11.87
CA GLU A 106 -7.69 5.20 -12.85
C GLU A 106 -7.35 6.67 -12.59
#